data_AF-A0A8J3YEB2-F1
#
_entry.id   AF-A0A8J3YEB2-F1
#
_cell.length_a   1.000
_cell.length_b   1.000
_cell.length_c   1.000
_cell.angle_alpha   90.00
_cell.angle_beta   90.00
_cell.angle_gamma   90.00
#
_symmetry.space_group_name_H-M   'P 1'
#
loop_
_entity.id
_entity.type
_entity.pdbx_description
1 polymer ?
#
loop_
_entity_poly.entity_id
_entity_poly.type
_entity_poly.pdbx_seq_one_letter_code
_entity_poly.pdbx_strand_id
1 'polypeptide(L)'
;MPVALLLVVISIGLSTLLLPIVVDRTEAVRAAEARDRAGNAAHSGIDSAAGQLRGAADADGDGLLAALPGCRVTGEPGTDAPGYVSRYDVTISYRTAAGASLGCTPATVPATAVLTSTGTATVAGRTVSSRTMTVTYTFRTTAQQVPGGLLRFVPPTPTSPRLCLDAGLTSGEQLRAQVCDPGSPRQTFAYDDQLRLVLTASRTAARPLGLCVDGTGAGTVPQSRPCTSAAPPRQQWIFGTYAMWETAGARGQCMTAVSYSAGSLVDLQDCNADGLWMRQVNEPETATGAGAAGEATRQLVNFSQFGRCLDVTLGEPDYAYMIVWPCKQDPDPARIDWNQRWSQPAVDPATGHGTGRITVQPDGGRPLHCLRSPRSADPGTYVTVVPCPGGVLPDELRWTVYRDTGTYETSFRIRDAAGLCLSPTDPKAADPDLYPLHGHDISKSVVRPCDAGLLQKWNADPYVMAATPLDYRGER
;
A
#
# COMPACT_ATOMS: atom_id res chain seq x y z
N MET A 1 -73.91 -33.71 -46.34
CA MET A 1 -73.58 -32.26 -46.41
C MET A 1 -73.52 -31.54 -45.04
N PRO A 2 -74.45 -31.69 -44.09
CA PRO A 2 -74.39 -30.91 -42.83
C PRO A 2 -73.16 -31.21 -41.94
N VAL A 3 -72.66 -32.46 -41.93
CA VAL A 3 -71.47 -32.85 -41.17
C VAL A 3 -70.18 -32.23 -41.72
N ALA A 4 -70.05 -32.10 -43.04
CA ALA A 4 -68.88 -31.48 -43.67
C ALA A 4 -68.81 -29.96 -43.37
N LEU A 5 -69.96 -29.30 -43.34
CA LEU A 5 -70.06 -27.87 -43.02
C LEU A 5 -69.71 -27.60 -41.54
N LEU A 6 -70.12 -28.49 -40.63
CA LEU A 6 -69.73 -28.43 -39.22
C LEU A 6 -68.22 -28.58 -39.03
N LEU A 7 -67.58 -29.53 -39.73
CA LEU A 7 -66.12 -29.74 -39.67
C LEU A 7 -65.34 -28.51 -40.15
N VAL A 8 -65.81 -27.85 -41.22
CA VAL A 8 -65.18 -26.61 -41.73
C VAL A 8 -65.32 -25.46 -40.73
N VAL A 9 -66.48 -25.29 -40.10
CA VAL A 9 -66.69 -24.24 -39.08
C VAL A 9 -65.83 -24.48 -37.84
N ILE A 10 -65.73 -25.74 -37.38
CA ILE A 10 -64.88 -26.09 -36.22
C ILE A 10 -63.40 -25.87 -36.55
N SER A 11 -62.94 -26.28 -37.73
CA SER A 11 -61.52 -26.12 -38.12
C SER A 11 -61.14 -24.66 -38.32
N ILE A 12 -62.02 -23.83 -38.88
CA ILE A 12 -61.82 -22.37 -38.96
C ILE A 12 -61.83 -21.76 -37.55
N GLY A 13 -62.81 -22.10 -36.72
CA GLY A 13 -62.93 -21.56 -35.35
C GLY A 13 -61.74 -21.91 -34.45
N LEU A 14 -61.21 -23.14 -34.57
CA LEU A 14 -60.00 -23.55 -33.85
C LEU A 14 -58.76 -22.82 -34.39
N SER A 15 -58.65 -22.64 -35.70
CA SER A 15 -57.53 -21.92 -36.32
C SER A 15 -57.51 -20.44 -35.94
N THR A 16 -58.66 -19.78 -35.88
CA THR A 16 -58.75 -18.36 -35.47
C THR A 16 -58.48 -18.16 -33.98
N LEU A 17 -58.77 -19.14 -33.12
CA LEU A 17 -58.44 -19.09 -31.69
C LEU A 17 -56.96 -19.37 -31.40
N LEU A 18 -56.31 -20.24 -32.18
CA LEU A 18 -54.90 -20.61 -31.97
C LEU A 18 -53.92 -19.57 -32.51
N LEU A 19 -54.28 -18.83 -33.58
CA LEU A 19 -53.38 -17.87 -34.22
C LEU A 19 -52.86 -16.78 -33.25
N PRO A 20 -53.70 -16.09 -32.44
CA PRO A 20 -53.21 -15.07 -31.51
C PRO A 20 -52.29 -15.65 -30.44
N ILE A 21 -52.58 -16.86 -29.93
CA ILE A 21 -51.75 -17.54 -28.92
C ILE A 21 -50.36 -17.83 -29.48
N VAL A 22 -50.27 -18.32 -30.72
CA VAL A 22 -48.98 -18.62 -31.37
C VAL A 22 -48.21 -17.32 -31.62
N VAL A 23 -48.87 -16.24 -32.05
CA VAL A 23 -48.24 -14.92 -32.25
C VAL A 23 -47.69 -14.39 -30.92
N ASP A 24 -48.50 -14.33 -29.87
CA ASP A 24 -48.08 -13.85 -28.55
C ASP A 24 -46.93 -14.66 -27.97
N ARG A 25 -46.98 -16.00 -28.11
CA ARG A 25 -45.88 -16.87 -27.67
C ARG A 25 -44.61 -16.64 -28.48
N THR A 26 -44.71 -16.43 -29.78
CA THR A 26 -43.56 -16.15 -30.65
C THR A 26 -42.93 -14.80 -30.31
N GLU A 27 -43.74 -13.77 -30.05
CA GLU A 27 -43.26 -12.46 -29.63
C GLU A 27 -42.62 -12.50 -28.23
N ALA A 28 -43.24 -13.21 -27.29
CA ALA A 28 -42.68 -13.40 -25.95
C ALA A 28 -41.33 -14.13 -25.98
N VAL A 29 -41.20 -15.19 -26.79
CA VAL A 29 -39.94 -15.92 -26.97
C VAL A 29 -38.89 -15.02 -27.61
N ARG A 30 -39.22 -14.29 -28.69
CA ARG A 30 -38.29 -13.35 -29.33
C ARG A 30 -37.84 -12.23 -28.39
N ALA A 31 -38.74 -11.73 -27.54
CA ALA A 31 -38.42 -10.71 -26.54
C ALA A 31 -37.52 -11.25 -25.43
N ALA A 32 -37.76 -12.48 -24.97
CA ALA A 32 -36.90 -13.16 -24.00
C ALA A 32 -35.49 -13.38 -24.58
N GLU A 33 -35.40 -13.95 -25.78
CA GLU A 33 -34.14 -14.16 -26.48
C GLU A 33 -33.37 -12.85 -26.73
N ALA A 34 -34.07 -11.78 -27.11
CA ALA A 34 -33.44 -10.47 -27.28
C ALA A 34 -32.89 -9.91 -25.95
N ARG A 35 -33.56 -10.14 -24.82
CA ARG A 35 -33.07 -9.76 -23.48
C ARG A 35 -31.84 -10.57 -23.07
N ASP A 36 -31.84 -11.88 -23.30
CA ASP A 36 -30.70 -12.73 -22.98
C ASP A 36 -29.47 -12.32 -23.81
N ARG A 37 -29.67 -12.05 -25.11
CA ARG A 37 -28.59 -11.55 -25.99
C ARG A 37 -28.06 -10.18 -25.56
N ALA A 38 -28.94 -9.25 -25.19
CA ALA A 38 -28.52 -7.96 -24.67
C ALA A 38 -27.75 -8.11 -23.35
N GLY A 39 -28.16 -9.04 -22.47
CA GLY A 39 -27.43 -9.39 -21.24
C GLY A 39 -26.04 -9.97 -21.52
N ASN A 40 -25.94 -10.96 -22.40
CA ASN A 40 -24.67 -11.56 -22.81
C ASN A 40 -23.73 -10.54 -23.46
N ALA A 41 -24.26 -9.63 -24.27
CA ALA A 41 -23.49 -8.53 -24.83
C ALA A 41 -22.96 -7.59 -23.74
N ALA A 42 -23.80 -7.21 -22.77
CA ALA A 42 -23.38 -6.39 -21.64
C ALA A 42 -22.26 -7.08 -20.83
N HIS A 43 -22.38 -8.39 -20.58
CA HIS A 43 -21.37 -9.19 -19.91
C HIS A 43 -20.04 -9.21 -20.68
N SER A 44 -20.11 -9.50 -21.98
CA SER A 44 -18.94 -9.50 -22.86
C SER A 44 -18.22 -8.14 -22.89
N GLY A 45 -18.98 -7.04 -22.77
CA GLY A 45 -18.41 -5.70 -22.64
C GLY A 45 -17.61 -5.53 -21.34
N ILE A 46 -18.14 -6.00 -20.20
CA ILE A 46 -17.41 -5.96 -18.93
C ILE A 46 -16.13 -6.79 -19.01
N ASP A 47 -16.19 -8.00 -19.58
CA ASP A 47 -15.01 -8.86 -19.74
C ASP A 47 -13.96 -8.22 -20.63
N SER A 48 -14.40 -7.61 -21.74
CA SER A 48 -13.52 -6.90 -22.67
C SER A 48 -12.84 -5.69 -22.01
N ALA A 49 -13.60 -4.87 -21.28
CA ALA A 49 -13.06 -3.72 -20.56
C ALA A 49 -12.11 -4.14 -19.43
N ALA A 50 -12.47 -5.15 -18.64
CA ALA A 50 -11.59 -5.71 -17.61
C ALA A 50 -10.32 -6.32 -18.21
N GLY A 51 -10.43 -6.97 -19.37
CA GLY A 51 -9.28 -7.48 -20.13
C GLY A 51 -8.32 -6.36 -20.55
N GLN A 52 -8.84 -5.23 -21.07
CA GLN A 52 -8.02 -4.06 -21.40
C GLN A 52 -7.39 -3.42 -20.16
N LEU A 53 -8.12 -3.34 -19.04
CA LEU A 53 -7.57 -2.86 -17.76
C LEU A 53 -6.43 -3.74 -17.24
N ARG A 54 -6.53 -5.07 -17.38
CA ARG A 54 -5.45 -6.00 -17.02
C ARG A 54 -4.28 -5.96 -18.00
N GLY A 55 -4.56 -5.71 -19.27
CA GLY A 55 -3.55 -5.58 -20.33
C GLY A 55 -2.81 -4.24 -20.32
N ALA A 56 -3.25 -3.27 -19.52
CA ALA A 56 -2.56 -1.99 -19.30
C ALA A 56 -1.34 -2.18 -18.39
N ALA A 57 -0.40 -3.00 -18.83
CA ALA A 57 0.83 -3.34 -18.13
C ALA A 57 2.03 -3.26 -19.08
N ASP A 58 3.23 -3.13 -18.52
CA ASP A 58 4.49 -3.21 -19.27
C ASP A 58 4.92 -4.67 -19.54
N ALA A 59 6.14 -4.85 -20.05
CA ALA A 59 6.68 -6.17 -20.38
C ALA A 59 6.92 -7.07 -19.15
N ASP A 60 7.07 -6.47 -17.97
CA ASP A 60 7.31 -7.16 -16.70
C ASP A 60 5.99 -7.48 -15.97
N GLY A 61 4.86 -6.98 -16.49
CA GLY A 61 3.52 -7.16 -15.93
C GLY A 61 3.12 -6.09 -14.92
N ASP A 62 3.92 -5.04 -14.78
CA ASP A 62 3.62 -3.91 -13.91
C ASP A 62 2.63 -2.96 -14.59
N GLY A 63 1.66 -2.45 -13.82
CA GLY A 63 0.60 -1.60 -14.35
C GLY A 63 1.13 -0.29 -14.93
N LEU A 64 0.82 -0.01 -16.20
CA LEU A 64 1.25 1.20 -16.90
C LEU A 64 0.07 2.18 -17.02
N LEU A 65 0.11 3.28 -16.27
CA LEU A 65 -0.96 4.28 -16.22
C LEU A 65 -1.32 4.83 -17.62
N ALA A 66 -0.30 5.06 -18.45
CA ALA A 66 -0.47 5.58 -19.81
C ALA A 66 -1.12 4.57 -20.77
N ALA A 67 -1.16 3.29 -20.42
CA ALA A 67 -1.78 2.23 -21.20
C ALA A 67 -3.22 1.93 -20.77
N LEU A 68 -3.75 2.61 -19.75
CA LEU A 68 -5.14 2.43 -19.37
C LEU A 68 -6.07 2.82 -20.54
N PRO A 69 -7.13 2.04 -20.81
CA PRO A 69 -8.09 2.36 -21.85
C PRO A 69 -8.79 3.68 -21.53
N GLY A 70 -9.27 4.37 -22.56
CA GLY A 70 -10.12 5.54 -22.37
C GLY A 70 -11.44 5.21 -21.65
N CYS A 71 -12.26 6.23 -21.37
CA CYS A 71 -13.55 6.05 -20.68
C CYS A 71 -14.60 5.22 -21.43
N ARG A 72 -14.33 4.77 -22.66
CA ARG A 72 -15.34 4.08 -23.46
C ARG A 72 -14.74 2.92 -24.24
N VAL A 73 -15.35 1.75 -24.11
CA VAL A 73 -15.01 0.54 -24.86
C VAL A 73 -16.27 0.06 -25.55
N THR A 74 -16.24 -0.07 -26.86
CA THR A 74 -17.37 -0.57 -27.66
C THR A 74 -16.94 -1.79 -28.44
N GLY A 75 -17.89 -2.67 -28.77
CA GLY A 75 -17.61 -3.83 -29.60
C GLY A 75 -18.84 -4.68 -29.89
N GLU A 76 -18.61 -5.72 -30.68
CA GLU A 76 -19.61 -6.69 -31.11
C GLU A 76 -19.08 -8.08 -30.73
N PRO A 77 -19.68 -8.78 -29.75
CA PRO A 77 -19.16 -10.06 -29.27
C PRO A 77 -19.32 -11.21 -30.28
N GLY A 78 -20.02 -10.98 -31.40
CA GLY A 78 -20.23 -11.94 -32.48
C GLY A 78 -21.61 -11.83 -33.12
N THR A 79 -21.80 -12.52 -34.26
CA THR A 79 -23.11 -12.71 -34.92
C THR A 79 -23.66 -14.10 -34.62
N ASP A 80 -24.34 -14.24 -33.48
CA ASP A 80 -24.73 -15.55 -32.94
C ASP A 80 -25.93 -16.20 -33.67
N ALA A 81 -26.68 -15.44 -34.49
CA ALA A 81 -27.75 -15.99 -35.33
C ALA A 81 -28.07 -15.09 -36.54
N PRO A 82 -28.64 -15.64 -37.63
CA PRO A 82 -29.08 -14.85 -38.77
C PRO A 82 -30.06 -13.74 -38.36
N GLY A 83 -29.73 -12.49 -38.64
CA GLY A 83 -30.62 -11.33 -38.46
C GLY A 83 -30.52 -10.60 -37.11
N TYR A 84 -29.71 -11.07 -36.18
CA TYR A 84 -29.42 -10.36 -34.92
C TYR A 84 -27.99 -9.83 -34.89
N VAL A 85 -27.83 -8.60 -34.44
CA VAL A 85 -26.52 -8.02 -34.12
C VAL A 85 -26.54 -7.59 -32.66
N SER A 86 -25.64 -8.18 -31.88
CA SER A 86 -25.39 -7.84 -30.49
C SER A 86 -24.24 -6.82 -30.42
N ARG A 87 -24.40 -5.76 -29.64
CA ARG A 87 -23.34 -4.75 -29.40
C ARG A 87 -23.24 -4.43 -27.94
N TYR A 88 -22.05 -4.07 -27.47
CA TYR A 88 -21.86 -3.50 -26.15
C TYR A 88 -21.22 -2.12 -26.22
N ASP A 89 -21.54 -1.30 -25.21
CA ASP A 89 -20.96 0.00 -24.96
C ASP A 89 -20.67 0.13 -23.47
N VAL A 90 -19.38 0.14 -23.13
CA VAL A 90 -18.89 0.17 -21.76
C VAL A 90 -18.38 1.57 -21.47
N THR A 91 -18.90 2.20 -20.43
CA THR A 91 -18.31 3.40 -19.84
C THR A 91 -17.44 3.03 -18.65
N ILE A 92 -16.21 3.56 -18.59
CA ILE A 92 -15.24 3.36 -17.52
C ILE A 92 -15.09 4.66 -16.74
N SER A 93 -15.32 4.62 -15.43
CA SER A 93 -15.09 5.76 -14.52
C SER A 93 -14.00 5.41 -13.52
N TYR A 94 -12.79 5.94 -13.74
CA TYR A 94 -11.66 5.79 -12.82
C TYR A 94 -11.85 6.65 -11.56
N ARG A 95 -11.51 6.08 -10.40
CA ARG A 95 -11.68 6.74 -9.10
C ARG A 95 -10.50 6.54 -8.17
N THR A 96 -10.27 7.53 -7.30
CA THR A 96 -9.33 7.45 -6.18
C THR A 96 -9.83 6.47 -5.11
N ALA A 97 -8.98 6.17 -4.13
CA ALA A 97 -9.37 5.37 -2.96
C ALA A 97 -10.50 6.04 -2.14
N ALA A 98 -10.56 7.38 -2.13
CA ALA A 98 -11.63 8.16 -1.52
C ALA A 98 -12.90 8.23 -2.39
N GLY A 99 -12.92 7.59 -3.57
CA GLY A 99 -14.06 7.55 -4.47
C GLY A 99 -14.21 8.78 -5.40
N ALA A 100 -13.25 9.71 -5.40
CA ALA A 100 -13.26 10.88 -6.29
C ALA A 100 -12.95 10.48 -7.73
N SER A 101 -13.63 11.09 -8.70
CA SER A 101 -13.42 10.81 -10.13
C SER A 101 -12.06 11.34 -10.62
N LEU A 102 -11.36 10.54 -11.43
CA LEU A 102 -10.02 10.87 -11.97
C LEU A 102 -10.04 11.29 -13.46
N GLY A 103 -11.22 11.35 -14.09
CA GLY A 103 -11.34 11.57 -15.52
C GLY A 103 -10.94 10.34 -16.35
N CYS A 104 -10.84 10.50 -17.67
CA CYS A 104 -10.63 9.39 -18.61
C CYS A 104 -9.17 9.01 -18.86
N THR A 105 -8.28 9.96 -18.63
CA THR A 105 -6.83 9.80 -18.72
C THR A 105 -6.29 10.17 -17.34
N PRO A 106 -6.44 9.26 -16.35
CA PRO A 106 -6.07 9.57 -14.99
C PRO A 106 -4.58 9.92 -14.91
N ALA A 107 -4.26 11.08 -14.33
CA ALA A 107 -2.86 11.50 -14.11
C ALA A 107 -2.24 10.87 -12.86
N THR A 108 -3.04 10.13 -12.09
CA THR A 108 -2.64 9.42 -10.87
C THR A 108 -3.20 8.01 -10.93
N VAL A 109 -2.56 7.07 -10.24
CA VAL A 109 -2.97 5.66 -10.27
C VAL A 109 -4.37 5.50 -9.66
N PRO A 110 -5.37 5.01 -10.40
CA PRO A 110 -6.71 4.79 -9.86
C PRO A 110 -6.69 3.67 -8.82
N ALA A 111 -7.52 3.80 -7.79
CA ALA A 111 -7.76 2.69 -6.86
C ALA A 111 -8.85 1.76 -7.38
N THR A 112 -9.87 2.33 -8.02
CA THR A 112 -10.98 1.58 -8.62
C THR A 112 -11.38 2.14 -9.99
N ALA A 113 -12.06 1.34 -10.78
CA ALA A 113 -12.77 1.74 -11.99
C ALA A 113 -14.20 1.18 -11.94
N VAL A 114 -15.21 2.04 -12.10
CA VAL A 114 -16.60 1.60 -12.25
C VAL A 114 -16.87 1.38 -13.73
N LEU A 115 -17.20 0.15 -14.09
CA LEU A 115 -17.51 -0.29 -15.44
C LEU A 115 -19.03 -0.36 -15.58
N THR A 116 -19.60 0.39 -16.51
CA THR A 116 -21.03 0.33 -16.82
C THR A 116 -21.19 -0.08 -18.27
N SER A 117 -21.59 -1.32 -18.51
CA SER A 117 -21.75 -1.91 -19.83
C SER A 117 -23.22 -1.94 -20.20
N THR A 118 -23.57 -1.34 -21.34
CA THR A 118 -24.90 -1.47 -21.95
C THR A 118 -24.79 -2.37 -23.17
N GLY A 119 -25.41 -3.55 -23.08
CA GLY A 119 -25.56 -4.47 -24.19
C GLY A 119 -26.88 -4.23 -24.90
N THR A 120 -26.86 -4.27 -26.23
CA THR A 120 -28.02 -4.08 -27.09
C THR A 120 -28.15 -5.25 -28.07
N ALA A 121 -29.39 -5.67 -28.30
CA ALA A 121 -29.74 -6.62 -29.36
C ALA A 121 -30.55 -5.88 -30.42
N THR A 122 -30.09 -5.94 -31.67
CA THR A 122 -30.76 -5.30 -32.81
C THR A 122 -31.24 -6.32 -33.84
N VAL A 123 -32.40 -6.06 -34.45
CA VAL A 123 -32.96 -6.83 -35.57
C VAL A 123 -33.25 -5.86 -36.70
N ALA A 124 -32.72 -6.15 -37.90
CA ALA A 124 -32.82 -5.27 -39.07
C ALA A 124 -32.46 -3.79 -38.76
N GLY A 125 -31.45 -3.58 -37.92
CA GLY A 125 -30.97 -2.25 -37.52
C GLY A 125 -31.79 -1.54 -36.45
N ARG A 126 -32.87 -2.14 -35.91
CA ARG A 126 -33.64 -1.59 -34.78
C ARG A 126 -33.29 -2.30 -33.48
N THR A 127 -33.01 -1.54 -32.42
CA THR A 127 -32.84 -2.07 -31.07
C THR A 127 -34.14 -2.66 -30.56
N VAL A 128 -34.14 -3.96 -30.29
CA VAL A 128 -35.30 -4.68 -29.76
C VAL A 128 -35.18 -4.95 -28.25
N SER A 129 -33.96 -4.88 -27.72
CA SER A 129 -33.69 -5.03 -26.28
C SER A 129 -32.38 -4.35 -25.89
N SER A 130 -32.32 -3.87 -24.65
CA SER A 130 -31.13 -3.26 -24.04
C SER A 130 -31.03 -3.68 -22.58
N ARG A 131 -29.83 -3.99 -22.11
CA ARG A 131 -29.53 -4.34 -20.71
C ARG A 131 -28.28 -3.62 -20.26
N THR A 132 -28.30 -3.09 -19.04
CA THR A 132 -27.16 -2.40 -18.46
C THR A 132 -26.69 -3.12 -17.21
N MET A 133 -25.37 -3.31 -17.12
CA MET A 133 -24.71 -3.96 -16.00
C MET A 133 -23.61 -3.04 -15.47
N THR A 134 -23.50 -2.94 -14.15
CA THR A 134 -22.45 -2.13 -13.49
C THR A 134 -21.62 -3.01 -12.58
N VAL A 135 -20.29 -2.92 -12.72
CA VAL A 135 -19.32 -3.66 -11.91
C VAL A 135 -18.20 -2.73 -11.49
N THR A 136 -17.64 -2.92 -10.29
CA THR A 136 -16.46 -2.19 -9.83
C THR A 136 -15.22 -3.07 -9.98
N TYR A 137 -14.24 -2.59 -10.74
CA TYR A 137 -12.90 -3.16 -10.86
C TYR A 137 -11.98 -2.47 -9.85
N THR A 138 -11.29 -3.24 -9.01
CA THR A 138 -10.30 -2.69 -8.06
C THR A 138 -8.90 -2.96 -8.61
N PHE A 139 -8.09 -1.90 -8.79
CA PHE A 139 -6.72 -2.06 -9.25
C PHE A 139 -5.88 -2.68 -8.13
N ARG A 140 -5.04 -3.64 -8.50
CA ARG A 140 -3.86 -3.95 -7.70
C ARG A 140 -2.85 -2.87 -7.99
N THR A 141 -2.88 -1.81 -7.23
CA THR A 141 -1.69 -1.00 -7.13
C THR A 141 -0.73 -1.82 -6.30
N THR A 142 0.46 -2.10 -6.81
CA THR A 142 1.55 -2.40 -5.91
C THR A 142 1.71 -1.13 -5.10
N ALA A 143 1.13 -1.10 -3.90
CA ALA A 143 1.55 -0.17 -2.87
C ALA A 143 2.95 -0.60 -2.38
N GLN A 144 3.86 -0.91 -3.31
CA GLN A 144 5.07 -0.12 -3.32
C GLN A 144 4.58 1.34 -3.20
N GLN A 145 4.56 1.85 -1.96
CA GLN A 145 5.37 3.03 -1.74
C GLN A 145 6.65 2.73 -2.53
N VAL A 146 6.73 3.21 -3.78
CA VAL A 146 7.89 2.99 -4.63
C VAL A 146 9.01 3.53 -3.77
N PRO A 147 9.82 2.65 -3.15
CA PRO A 147 10.62 3.09 -2.04
C PRO A 147 11.55 4.13 -2.63
N GLY A 148 11.55 5.31 -2.04
CA GLY A 148 11.98 6.51 -2.74
C GLY A 148 11.72 7.74 -1.89
N GLY A 149 12.49 7.84 -0.81
CA GLY A 149 12.49 8.99 0.08
C GLY A 149 13.84 9.69 0.09
N LEU A 150 13.82 10.92 0.57
CA LEU A 150 15.02 11.66 0.87
C LEU A 150 15.66 11.12 2.16
N LEU A 151 16.99 11.02 2.14
CA LEU A 151 17.79 10.75 3.34
C LEU A 151 18.32 12.09 3.85
N ARG A 152 17.72 12.63 4.90
CA ARG A 152 18.04 13.98 5.40
C ARG A 152 19.15 13.95 6.43
N PHE A 153 20.06 14.89 6.33
CA PHE A 153 20.94 15.32 7.40
C PHE A 153 20.28 16.50 8.12
N VAL A 154 19.82 16.26 9.35
CA VAL A 154 19.20 17.29 10.19
C VAL A 154 20.32 18.05 10.91
N PRO A 155 20.38 19.39 10.77
CA PRO A 155 21.40 20.19 11.43
C PRO A 155 21.16 20.33 12.94
N PRO A 156 22.22 20.64 13.72
CA PRO A 156 22.10 20.84 15.16
C PRO A 156 21.27 22.08 15.52
N THR A 157 21.23 23.05 14.61
CA THR A 157 20.53 24.32 14.80
C THR A 157 19.47 24.52 13.73
N PRO A 158 18.27 25.01 14.09
CA PRO A 158 17.15 25.17 13.16
C PRO A 158 17.40 26.22 12.06
N THR A 159 18.45 27.02 12.17
CA THR A 159 18.82 28.06 11.20
C THR A 159 19.60 27.53 9.99
N SER A 160 20.17 26.33 10.08
CA SER A 160 20.87 25.70 8.95
C SER A 160 19.87 25.00 8.04
N PRO A 161 20.07 25.01 6.72
CA PRO A 161 19.21 24.26 5.80
C PRO A 161 19.33 22.76 6.08
N ARG A 162 18.22 22.04 5.98
CA ARG A 162 18.25 20.58 5.90
C ARG A 162 18.95 20.19 4.61
N LEU A 163 19.94 19.32 4.71
CA LEU A 163 20.61 18.75 3.55
C LEU A 163 20.12 17.33 3.33
N CYS A 164 20.27 16.85 2.11
CA CYS A 164 19.91 15.51 1.70
C CYS A 164 21.12 14.81 1.08
N LEU A 165 21.15 13.49 1.22
CA LEU A 165 22.12 12.65 0.55
C LEU A 165 21.97 12.77 -0.98
N ASP A 166 23.07 12.99 -1.68
CA ASP A 166 23.15 12.97 -3.14
C ASP A 166 24.23 11.97 -3.54
N ALA A 167 23.84 10.95 -4.30
CA ALA A 167 24.72 9.86 -4.72
C ALA A 167 25.19 9.98 -6.18
N GLY A 168 24.86 11.10 -6.85
CA GLY A 168 25.03 11.23 -8.29
C GLY A 168 24.13 10.27 -9.07
N LEU A 169 24.47 9.99 -10.33
CA LEU A 169 23.77 8.98 -11.17
C LEU A 169 24.74 7.95 -11.78
N THR A 170 26.05 8.15 -11.62
CA THR A 170 27.09 7.34 -12.21
C THR A 170 27.83 6.54 -11.14
N SER A 171 28.23 5.32 -11.49
CA SER A 171 28.97 4.45 -10.57
C SER A 171 30.34 5.06 -10.25
N GLY A 172 30.69 5.08 -8.97
CA GLY A 172 31.95 5.56 -8.43
C GLY A 172 31.88 7.00 -7.91
N GLU A 173 30.74 7.68 -8.08
CA GLU A 173 30.58 9.03 -7.54
C GLU A 173 30.60 9.03 -6.02
N GLN A 174 31.33 9.98 -5.46
CA GLN A 174 31.37 10.26 -4.03
C GLN A 174 30.06 10.88 -3.59
N LEU A 175 29.56 10.44 -2.44
CA LEU A 175 28.34 10.97 -1.86
C LEU A 175 28.55 12.39 -1.33
N ARG A 176 27.53 13.23 -1.50
CA ARG A 176 27.52 14.62 -1.06
C ARG A 176 26.25 14.94 -0.29
N ALA A 177 26.34 15.93 0.59
CA ALA A 177 25.19 16.58 1.19
C ALA A 177 24.79 17.77 0.31
N GLN A 178 23.54 17.80 -0.17
CA GLN A 178 23.01 18.85 -1.05
C GLN A 178 21.74 19.44 -0.46
N VAL A 179 21.27 20.58 -0.99
CA VAL A 179 19.91 21.06 -0.64
C VAL A 179 18.91 19.97 -1.03
N CYS A 180 17.99 19.66 -0.13
CA CYS A 180 16.94 18.68 -0.35
C CYS A 180 16.04 19.08 -1.52
N ASP A 181 15.96 18.20 -2.52
CA ASP A 181 15.09 18.33 -3.68
C ASP A 181 14.32 17.01 -3.89
N PRO A 182 13.04 16.92 -3.45
CA PRO A 182 12.21 15.73 -3.63
C PRO A 182 12.01 15.30 -5.09
N GLY A 183 12.22 16.21 -6.06
CA GLY A 183 12.14 15.92 -7.48
C GLY A 183 13.46 15.40 -8.08
N SER A 184 14.56 15.43 -7.32
CA SER A 184 15.88 15.07 -7.83
C SER A 184 16.08 13.55 -7.87
N PRO A 185 16.33 12.96 -9.06
CA PRO A 185 16.62 11.53 -9.17
C PRO A 185 17.92 11.11 -8.48
N ARG A 186 18.75 12.06 -8.04
CA ARG A 186 20.03 11.84 -7.35
C ARG A 186 19.90 11.69 -5.84
N GLN A 187 18.74 12.07 -5.28
CA GLN A 187 18.52 12.16 -3.84
C GLN A 187 17.43 11.21 -3.32
N THR A 188 16.84 10.42 -4.21
CA THR A 188 15.72 9.54 -3.89
C THR A 188 16.19 8.11 -3.68
N PHE A 189 16.07 7.61 -2.45
CA PHE A 189 16.59 6.30 -2.06
C PHE A 189 15.48 5.34 -1.61
N ALA A 190 15.69 4.08 -1.93
CA ALA A 190 14.98 2.93 -1.39
C ALA A 190 15.86 2.25 -0.33
N TYR A 191 15.30 1.91 0.81
CA TYR A 191 15.93 1.03 1.80
C TYR A 191 15.26 -0.34 1.74
N ASP A 192 15.97 -1.31 1.16
CA ASP A 192 15.41 -2.62 0.81
C ASP A 192 15.62 -3.71 1.87
N ASP A 193 15.04 -4.87 1.64
CA ASP A 193 15.08 -6.04 2.53
C ASP A 193 16.48 -6.67 2.68
N GLN A 194 17.44 -6.32 1.81
CA GLN A 194 18.85 -6.65 1.96
C GLN A 194 19.64 -5.57 2.71
N LEU A 195 18.94 -4.58 3.26
CA LEU A 195 19.48 -3.43 3.98
C LEU A 195 20.36 -2.53 3.12
N ARG A 196 20.07 -2.44 1.81
CA ARG A 196 20.80 -1.56 0.90
C ARG A 196 20.07 -0.23 0.76
N LEU A 197 20.84 0.86 0.73
CA LEU A 197 20.36 2.18 0.29
C LEU A 197 20.54 2.26 -1.23
N VAL A 198 19.45 2.03 -1.97
CA VAL A 198 19.42 1.96 -3.43
C VAL A 198 18.93 3.27 -4.01
N LEU A 199 19.70 3.88 -4.91
CA LEU A 199 19.29 5.05 -5.66
C LEU A 199 18.23 4.65 -6.70
N THR A 200 16.99 5.09 -6.52
CA THR A 200 15.83 4.53 -7.24
C THR A 200 15.90 4.76 -8.74
N ALA A 201 16.25 5.98 -9.16
CA ALA A 201 16.34 6.39 -10.56
C ALA A 201 17.49 5.70 -11.32
N SER A 202 18.38 5.00 -10.63
CA SER A 202 19.49 4.28 -11.27
C SER A 202 19.13 2.85 -11.69
N ARG A 203 17.94 2.36 -11.33
CA ARG A 203 17.41 1.09 -11.81
C ARG A 203 17.01 1.23 -13.28
N THR A 204 17.61 0.39 -14.11
CA THR A 204 17.36 0.34 -15.56
C THR A 204 17.42 -1.11 -16.03
N ALA A 205 17.01 -1.41 -17.26
CA ALA A 205 17.16 -2.76 -17.83
C ALA A 205 18.62 -3.26 -17.81
N ALA A 206 19.59 -2.36 -17.99
CA ALA A 206 21.03 -2.69 -17.93
C ALA A 206 21.57 -2.81 -16.50
N ARG A 207 20.85 -2.29 -15.50
CA ARG A 207 21.21 -2.30 -14.08
C ARG A 207 19.94 -2.53 -13.24
N PRO A 208 19.38 -3.75 -13.25
CA PRO A 208 18.07 -4.01 -12.66
C PRO A 208 18.04 -3.76 -11.14
N LEU A 209 19.18 -3.96 -10.45
CA LEU A 209 19.29 -3.71 -9.01
C LEU A 209 19.61 -2.24 -8.67
N GLY A 210 19.99 -1.41 -9.64
CA GLY A 210 20.40 -0.02 -9.42
C GLY A 210 21.81 0.17 -8.86
N LEU A 211 22.09 1.38 -8.38
CA LEU A 211 23.26 1.79 -7.63
C LEU A 211 22.93 1.79 -6.15
N CYS A 212 23.83 1.23 -5.35
CA CYS A 212 23.78 1.16 -3.91
C CYS A 212 24.83 2.10 -3.32
N VAL A 213 24.54 2.65 -2.15
CA VAL A 213 25.58 3.30 -1.34
C VAL A 213 26.55 2.24 -0.82
N ASP A 214 27.83 2.41 -1.09
CA ASP A 214 28.92 1.49 -0.76
C ASP A 214 29.94 2.21 0.14
N GLY A 215 30.10 1.74 1.38
CA GLY A 215 30.96 2.32 2.42
C GLY A 215 31.91 1.28 2.99
N THR A 216 33.23 1.51 2.87
CA THR A 216 34.26 0.49 3.11
C THR A 216 35.01 0.62 4.44
N GLY A 217 34.91 1.76 5.14
CA GLY A 217 35.59 1.94 6.43
C GLY A 217 35.61 3.37 6.97
N ALA A 218 36.12 3.52 8.19
CA ALA A 218 36.29 4.81 8.86
C ALA A 218 37.11 5.81 8.03
N GLY A 219 36.72 7.09 8.05
CA GLY A 219 37.42 8.17 7.34
C GLY A 219 37.34 8.08 5.82
N THR A 220 36.55 7.16 5.26
CA THR A 220 36.33 7.05 3.83
C THR A 220 35.06 7.77 3.42
N VAL A 221 35.04 8.25 2.18
CA VAL A 221 33.86 8.85 1.54
C VAL A 221 33.08 7.72 0.87
N PRO A 222 31.83 7.42 1.30
CA PRO A 222 31.00 6.44 0.61
C PRO A 222 30.82 6.80 -0.86
N GLN A 223 30.62 5.78 -1.70
CA GLN A 223 30.41 5.95 -3.14
C GLN A 223 29.15 5.23 -3.60
N SER A 224 28.55 5.71 -4.69
CA SER A 224 27.53 4.94 -5.40
C SER A 224 28.19 3.83 -6.23
N ARG A 225 27.79 2.58 -6.06
CA ARG A 225 28.34 1.44 -6.81
C ARG A 225 27.20 0.54 -7.28
N PRO A 226 27.36 -0.27 -8.35
CA PRO A 226 26.33 -1.22 -8.74
C PRO A 226 25.96 -2.10 -7.56
N CYS A 227 24.65 -2.22 -7.32
CA CYS A 227 24.13 -3.16 -6.34
C CYS A 227 24.48 -4.59 -6.77
N THR A 228 24.76 -5.43 -5.78
CA THR A 228 25.05 -6.85 -5.98
C THR A 228 23.85 -7.69 -5.55
N SER A 229 23.68 -8.89 -6.12
CA SER A 229 22.52 -9.75 -5.82
C SER A 229 22.49 -10.26 -4.38
N ALA A 230 23.66 -10.49 -3.79
CA ALA A 230 23.84 -10.71 -2.36
C ALA A 230 24.59 -9.50 -1.79
N ALA A 231 23.93 -8.72 -0.95
CA ALA A 231 24.50 -7.49 -0.40
C ALA A 231 25.76 -7.80 0.45
N PRO A 232 26.96 -7.35 0.05
CA PRO A 232 28.12 -7.44 0.91
C PRO A 232 27.95 -6.45 2.08
N PRO A 233 28.63 -6.67 3.22
CA PRO A 233 28.52 -5.77 4.38
C PRO A 233 28.73 -4.29 4.06
N ARG A 234 29.60 -3.95 3.10
CA ARG A 234 29.84 -2.56 2.67
C ARG A 234 28.66 -1.88 1.96
N GLN A 235 27.71 -2.65 1.42
CA GLN A 235 26.47 -2.15 0.83
C GLN A 235 25.27 -2.29 1.76
N GLN A 236 25.48 -2.86 2.97
CA GLN A 236 24.46 -2.98 3.99
C GLN A 236 24.58 -1.84 4.99
N TRP A 237 23.46 -1.18 5.25
CA TRP A 237 23.36 -0.04 6.15
C TRP A 237 22.45 -0.38 7.31
N ILE A 238 22.89 -0.04 8.51
CA ILE A 238 22.24 -0.24 9.80
C ILE A 238 21.68 1.12 10.19
N PHE A 239 20.39 1.18 10.51
CA PHE A 239 19.83 2.35 11.19
C PHE A 239 19.61 1.99 12.65
N GLY A 240 20.35 2.59 13.58
CA GLY A 240 20.36 2.19 14.99
C GLY A 240 19.82 3.24 15.96
N THR A 241 20.11 3.05 17.25
CA THR A 241 19.74 3.97 18.34
C THR A 241 20.28 5.39 18.14
N TYR A 242 21.42 5.58 17.48
CA TYR A 242 22.01 6.89 17.26
C TYR A 242 21.29 7.75 16.22
N ALA A 243 20.23 7.23 15.59
CA ALA A 243 19.53 7.89 14.49
C ALA A 243 20.49 8.24 13.34
N MET A 244 21.43 7.34 13.05
CA MET A 244 22.44 7.49 12.02
C MET A 244 22.55 6.22 11.18
N TRP A 245 22.97 6.39 9.93
CA TRP A 245 23.26 5.27 9.02
C TRP A 245 24.66 4.75 9.28
N GLU A 246 24.77 3.57 9.86
CA GLU A 246 26.02 2.86 10.11
C GLU A 246 26.29 1.85 9.00
N THR A 247 27.54 1.71 8.52
CA THR A 247 27.88 0.65 7.56
C THR A 247 28.09 -0.69 8.28
N ALA A 248 27.49 -1.77 7.78
CA ALA A 248 27.75 -3.10 8.34
C ALA A 248 29.18 -3.59 8.03
N GLY A 249 29.83 -3.01 7.00
CA GLY A 249 31.21 -3.32 6.62
C GLY A 249 32.25 -2.79 7.60
N ALA A 250 31.90 -1.78 8.40
CA ALA A 250 32.76 -1.22 9.44
C ALA A 250 31.88 -0.70 10.59
N ARG A 251 31.44 -1.61 11.47
CA ARG A 251 30.57 -1.25 12.59
C ARG A 251 31.15 -0.15 13.46
N GLY A 252 30.26 0.67 14.01
CA GLY A 252 30.57 1.91 14.72
C GLY A 252 30.94 3.07 13.80
N GLN A 253 30.87 2.93 12.47
CA GLN A 253 31.11 4.02 11.53
C GLN A 253 29.81 4.49 10.88
N CYS A 254 29.46 5.75 11.12
CA CYS A 254 28.23 6.39 10.72
C CYS A 254 28.43 7.41 9.61
N MET A 255 27.45 7.49 8.72
CA MET A 255 27.37 8.47 7.64
C MET A 255 27.09 9.87 8.20
N THR A 256 28.00 10.80 7.91
CA THR A 256 27.95 12.19 8.35
C THR A 256 28.21 13.14 7.20
N ALA A 257 27.60 14.32 7.23
CA ALA A 257 28.00 15.40 6.35
C ALA A 257 29.21 16.11 6.98
N VAL A 258 30.30 16.28 6.22
CA VAL A 258 31.51 16.95 6.72
C VAL A 258 31.20 18.39 7.17
N SER A 259 30.26 19.05 6.48
CA SER A 259 29.72 20.36 6.84
C SER A 259 28.26 20.51 6.41
N TYR A 260 27.51 21.39 7.07
CA TYR A 260 26.13 21.73 6.70
C TYR A 260 26.05 22.80 5.60
N SER A 261 26.81 22.59 4.53
CA SER A 261 26.77 23.40 3.31
C SER A 261 26.49 22.52 2.11
N ALA A 262 25.66 22.98 1.18
CA ALA A 262 25.41 22.26 -0.06
C ALA A 262 26.73 21.98 -0.82
N GLY A 263 26.88 20.74 -1.30
CA GLY A 263 28.10 20.25 -1.95
C GLY A 263 29.12 19.63 -1.00
N SER A 264 28.90 19.69 0.32
CA SER A 264 29.79 19.06 1.30
C SER A 264 29.91 17.56 1.02
N LEU A 265 31.10 17.01 1.29
CA LEU A 265 31.29 15.57 1.20
C LEU A 265 30.54 14.88 2.34
N VAL A 266 30.15 13.64 2.09
CA VAL A 266 29.70 12.72 3.12
C VAL A 266 30.85 11.79 3.47
N ASP A 267 31.12 11.60 4.75
CA ASP A 267 32.15 10.71 5.25
C ASP A 267 31.59 9.69 6.25
N LEU A 268 32.43 8.72 6.59
CA LEU A 268 32.18 7.76 7.66
C LEU A 268 33.01 8.13 8.88
N GLN A 269 32.34 8.50 9.96
CA GLN A 269 32.96 8.86 11.24
C GLN A 269 32.52 7.89 12.34
N ASP A 270 33.26 7.83 13.44
CA ASP A 270 32.81 7.08 14.61
C ASP A 270 31.44 7.63 15.07
N CYS A 271 30.43 6.76 15.13
CA CYS A 271 29.07 7.12 15.54
C CYS A 271 29.01 7.85 16.90
N ASN A 272 30.00 7.60 17.76
CA ASN A 272 30.11 8.19 19.09
C ASN A 272 31.07 9.39 19.17
N ALA A 273 31.77 9.75 18.09
CA ALA A 273 32.74 10.85 18.15
C ALA A 273 32.06 12.16 18.56
N ASP A 274 32.63 12.83 19.57
CA ASP A 274 32.30 14.18 20.03
C ASP A 274 30.80 14.50 20.24
N GLY A 275 29.90 13.54 20.39
CA GLY A 275 28.46 13.78 20.44
C GLY A 275 27.82 14.06 19.06
N LEU A 276 28.35 13.44 18.00
CA LEU A 276 27.81 13.49 16.64
C LEU A 276 26.33 13.17 16.59
N TRP A 277 25.84 12.17 17.34
CA TRP A 277 24.42 11.82 17.41
C TRP A 277 23.53 12.98 17.93
N MET A 278 24.06 13.91 18.72
CA MET A 278 23.33 15.12 19.13
C MET A 278 23.40 16.24 18.08
N ARG A 279 24.41 16.20 17.19
CA ARG A 279 24.68 17.26 16.22
C ARG A 279 24.24 16.94 14.80
N GLN A 280 24.20 15.66 14.45
CA GLN A 280 23.87 15.17 13.12
C GLN A 280 22.96 13.95 13.25
N VAL A 281 21.67 14.19 13.04
CA VAL A 281 20.68 13.13 12.97
C VAL A 281 20.37 12.86 11.51
N ASN A 282 20.39 11.58 11.12
CA ASN A 282 19.85 11.13 9.85
C ASN A 282 18.34 10.90 10.01
N GLU A 283 17.53 11.60 9.21
CA GLU A 283 16.08 11.45 9.22
C GLU A 283 15.62 10.98 7.84
N PRO A 284 15.60 9.66 7.59
CA PRO A 284 15.03 9.15 6.35
C PRO A 284 13.54 9.51 6.29
N GLU A 285 13.06 9.88 5.12
CA GLU A 285 11.62 10.01 4.88
C GLU A 285 10.94 8.64 5.03
N THR A 286 9.65 8.66 5.38
CA THR A 286 8.84 7.45 5.47
C THR A 286 8.82 6.67 4.16
N ALA A 287 8.87 7.37 3.01
CA ALA A 287 8.90 6.77 1.68
C ALA A 287 10.21 6.03 1.37
N THR A 288 11.30 6.25 2.13
CA THR A 288 12.57 5.53 1.94
C THR A 288 12.36 4.02 2.09
N GLY A 289 11.45 3.62 3.00
CA GLY A 289 11.09 2.23 3.24
C GLY A 289 11.68 1.65 4.53
N ALA A 290 11.15 0.50 4.90
CA ALA A 290 11.39 -0.14 6.20
C ALA A 290 12.66 -0.99 6.25
N GLY A 291 13.37 -1.17 5.14
CA GLY A 291 14.42 -2.17 5.03
C GLY A 291 13.83 -3.58 5.16
N ALA A 292 14.42 -4.40 6.04
CA ALA A 292 13.91 -5.73 6.40
C ALA A 292 12.95 -5.70 7.62
N ALA A 293 12.51 -4.52 8.05
CA ALA A 293 11.57 -4.41 9.17
C ALA A 293 10.23 -5.08 8.84
N GLY A 294 9.70 -5.83 9.79
CA GLY A 294 8.40 -6.46 9.65
C GLY A 294 8.21 -7.58 10.67
N GLU A 295 7.29 -8.49 10.37
CA GLU A 295 6.95 -9.59 11.29
C GLU A 295 8.14 -10.53 11.56
N ALA A 296 8.95 -10.83 10.54
CA ALA A 296 10.13 -11.70 10.68
C ALA A 296 11.18 -11.13 11.64
N THR A 297 11.35 -9.81 11.66
CA THR A 297 12.24 -9.08 12.58
C THR A 297 11.54 -8.62 13.86
N ARG A 298 10.27 -9.02 14.05
CA ARG A 298 9.42 -8.65 15.19
C ARG A 298 9.21 -7.14 15.33
N GLN A 299 9.27 -6.40 14.24
CA GLN A 299 8.98 -4.97 14.23
C GLN A 299 7.54 -4.73 13.80
N LEU A 300 6.96 -3.62 14.26
CA LEU A 300 5.61 -3.17 13.88
C LEU A 300 5.74 -1.97 12.95
N VAL A 301 5.76 -2.23 11.65
CA VAL A 301 5.91 -1.24 10.59
C VAL A 301 4.56 -0.62 10.25
N ASN A 302 4.46 0.70 10.23
CA ASN A 302 3.23 1.39 9.84
C ASN A 302 3.12 1.48 8.31
N PHE A 303 1.97 1.14 7.74
CA PHE A 303 1.83 1.11 6.28
C PHE A 303 1.81 2.50 5.62
N SER A 304 1.15 3.48 6.24
CA SER A 304 1.14 4.86 5.72
C SER A 304 2.47 5.57 5.92
N GLN A 305 3.30 5.07 6.83
CA GLN A 305 4.62 5.58 7.14
C GLN A 305 5.65 4.45 7.01
N PHE A 306 5.76 3.83 5.83
CA PHE A 306 6.42 2.54 5.61
C PHE A 306 7.84 2.43 6.21
N GLY A 307 8.64 3.49 6.19
CA GLY A 307 9.94 3.52 6.85
C GLY A 307 9.93 3.69 8.37
N ARG A 308 8.78 3.60 9.04
CA ARG A 308 8.59 3.87 10.47
C ARG A 308 8.01 2.67 11.21
N CYS A 309 8.59 2.41 12.37
CA CYS A 309 8.26 1.32 13.27
C CYS A 309 7.78 1.85 14.62
N LEU A 310 6.88 1.12 15.27
CA LEU A 310 6.47 1.41 16.64
C LEU A 310 7.67 1.31 17.58
N ASP A 311 7.92 2.36 18.35
CA ASP A 311 9.14 2.55 19.14
C ASP A 311 8.79 2.99 20.58
N VAL A 312 9.42 2.33 21.56
CA VAL A 312 9.46 2.84 22.95
C VAL A 312 10.43 4.02 22.96
N THR A 313 9.85 5.22 23.05
CA THR A 313 10.55 6.49 22.90
C THR A 313 11.80 6.56 23.76
N LEU A 314 12.93 6.87 23.13
CA LEU A 314 14.26 6.95 23.75
C LEU A 314 14.76 5.64 24.40
N GLY A 315 14.06 4.52 24.22
CA GLY A 315 14.30 3.30 24.99
C GLY A 315 13.96 3.48 26.47
N GLU A 316 13.04 4.39 26.81
CA GLU A 316 12.63 4.67 28.18
C GLU A 316 11.19 4.18 28.40
N PRO A 317 10.98 3.06 29.13
CA PRO A 317 9.63 2.53 29.34
C PRO A 317 8.67 3.49 30.06
N ASP A 318 9.21 4.41 30.86
CA ASP A 318 8.43 5.40 31.63
C ASP A 318 8.13 6.67 30.83
N TYR A 319 8.51 6.74 29.55
CA TYR A 319 8.22 7.89 28.71
C TYR A 319 6.70 8.07 28.54
N ALA A 320 6.24 9.33 28.55
CA ALA A 320 4.81 9.66 28.62
C ALA A 320 4.00 9.24 27.39
N TYR A 321 4.67 8.85 26.30
CA TYR A 321 4.07 8.41 25.06
C TYR A 321 5.07 7.55 24.27
N MET A 322 4.57 6.81 23.29
CA MET A 322 5.38 6.12 22.28
C MET A 322 5.40 6.90 20.95
N ILE A 323 6.34 6.55 20.08
CA ILE A 323 6.51 7.19 18.76
C ILE A 323 6.57 6.16 17.64
N VAL A 324 6.44 6.62 16.40
CA VAL A 324 6.67 5.82 15.20
C VAL A 324 7.98 6.30 14.56
N TRP A 325 9.08 5.71 14.99
CA TRP A 325 10.45 6.09 14.67
C TRP A 325 10.94 5.39 13.40
N PRO A 326 11.92 5.91 12.63
CA PRO A 326 12.56 5.12 11.59
C PRO A 326 12.89 3.69 12.06
N CYS A 327 12.58 2.72 11.21
CA CYS A 327 12.77 1.32 11.56
C CYS A 327 14.25 1.03 11.79
N LYS A 328 14.57 0.59 13.01
CA LYS A 328 15.92 0.20 13.38
C LYS A 328 16.25 -1.15 12.75
N GLN A 329 17.41 -1.30 12.15
CA GLN A 329 17.75 -2.48 11.34
C GLN A 329 19.17 -2.95 11.63
N ASP A 330 19.38 -4.26 11.55
CA ASP A 330 20.70 -4.89 11.62
C ASP A 330 20.67 -6.18 10.77
N PRO A 331 21.71 -6.49 9.97
CA PRO A 331 21.82 -7.78 9.27
C PRO A 331 21.66 -9.00 10.17
N ASP A 332 21.98 -8.87 11.46
CA ASP A 332 21.70 -9.83 12.53
C ASP A 332 20.45 -9.36 13.31
N PRO A 333 19.28 -9.99 13.10
CA PRO A 333 18.04 -9.59 13.77
C PRO A 333 18.10 -9.64 15.30
N ALA A 334 19.03 -10.41 15.88
CA ALA A 334 19.22 -10.47 17.34
C ALA A 334 19.78 -9.16 17.92
N ARG A 335 20.36 -8.29 17.08
CA ARG A 335 20.97 -7.01 17.45
C ARG A 335 20.10 -5.80 17.17
N ILE A 336 18.94 -5.98 16.54
CA ILE A 336 17.94 -4.92 16.44
C ILE A 336 17.57 -4.48 17.86
N ASP A 337 17.57 -3.17 18.10
CA ASP A 337 17.33 -2.63 19.44
C ASP A 337 15.99 -3.10 20.01
N TRP A 338 16.01 -3.45 21.30
CA TRP A 338 14.84 -4.00 21.97
C TRP A 338 13.60 -3.10 21.88
N ASN A 339 13.77 -1.79 21.83
CA ASN A 339 12.68 -0.81 21.89
C ASN A 339 11.81 -0.80 20.62
N GLN A 340 12.15 -1.57 19.59
CA GLN A 340 11.30 -1.84 18.42
C GLN A 340 11.00 -3.33 18.19
N ARG A 341 11.42 -4.24 19.09
CA ARG A 341 11.16 -5.68 18.97
C ARG A 341 9.96 -6.10 19.81
N TRP A 342 8.85 -6.36 19.13
CA TRP A 342 7.55 -6.66 19.73
C TRP A 342 7.18 -8.13 19.57
N SER A 343 6.84 -8.78 20.68
CA SER A 343 6.11 -10.05 20.65
C SER A 343 4.61 -9.78 20.61
N GLN A 344 3.91 -10.42 19.68
CA GLN A 344 2.47 -10.27 19.45
C GLN A 344 1.74 -11.55 19.86
N PRO A 345 0.43 -11.48 20.18
CA PRO A 345 -0.36 -12.70 20.37
C PRO A 345 -0.35 -13.56 19.12
N ALA A 346 -0.38 -14.88 19.31
CA ALA A 346 -0.50 -15.82 18.20
C ALA A 346 -1.83 -15.57 17.47
N VAL A 347 -1.76 -15.50 16.15
CA VAL A 347 -2.91 -15.29 15.27
C VAL A 347 -3.42 -16.64 14.81
N ASP A 348 -4.72 -16.88 14.97
CA ASP A 348 -5.37 -18.08 14.44
C ASP A 348 -5.49 -17.96 12.91
N PRO A 349 -4.86 -18.86 12.13
CA PRO A 349 -4.93 -18.81 10.67
C PRO A 349 -6.36 -18.92 10.11
N ALA A 350 -7.29 -19.56 10.84
CA ALA A 350 -8.67 -19.71 10.38
C ALA A 350 -9.48 -18.40 10.48
N THR A 351 -9.14 -17.54 11.43
CA THR A 351 -9.89 -16.30 11.68
C THR A 351 -9.09 -15.04 11.35
N GLY A 352 -7.80 -15.17 11.05
CA GLY A 352 -6.90 -14.07 10.72
C GLY A 352 -6.64 -13.11 11.88
N HIS A 353 -6.96 -13.48 13.12
CA HIS A 353 -6.66 -12.64 14.29
C HIS A 353 -6.30 -13.42 15.55
N GLY A 354 -5.71 -12.70 16.52
CA GLY A 354 -5.37 -13.22 17.84
C GLY A 354 -5.45 -12.14 18.92
N THR A 355 -5.94 -12.48 20.11
CA THR A 355 -6.11 -11.54 21.22
C THR A 355 -5.18 -11.89 22.39
N GLY A 356 -4.48 -10.88 22.92
CA GLY A 356 -3.59 -11.04 24.06
C GLY A 356 -2.79 -9.77 24.35
N ARG A 357 -1.65 -9.91 25.01
CA ARG A 357 -0.71 -8.81 25.24
C ARG A 357 0.25 -8.65 24.06
N ILE A 358 0.61 -7.41 23.76
CA ILE A 358 1.77 -7.08 22.92
C ILE A 358 2.89 -6.67 23.86
N THR A 359 4.06 -7.26 23.74
CA THR A 359 5.14 -7.09 24.72
C THR A 359 6.47 -6.74 24.10
N VAL A 360 7.28 -6.01 24.85
CA VAL A 360 8.65 -5.66 24.53
C VAL A 360 9.54 -6.08 25.71
N GLN A 361 10.68 -6.68 25.42
CA GLN A 361 11.62 -7.18 26.43
C GLN A 361 12.87 -6.30 26.42
N PRO A 362 13.06 -5.40 27.41
CA PRO A 362 14.27 -4.61 27.44
C PRO A 362 15.51 -5.48 27.71
N ASP A 363 16.64 -5.04 27.17
CA ASP A 363 17.92 -5.73 27.33
C ASP A 363 18.40 -5.72 28.79
N GLY A 364 19.38 -6.57 29.11
CA GLY A 364 19.98 -6.64 30.44
C GLY A 364 19.10 -7.27 31.51
N GLY A 365 18.10 -8.08 31.12
CA GLY A 365 17.25 -8.83 32.06
C GLY A 365 16.22 -7.98 32.82
N ARG A 366 15.94 -6.77 32.34
CA ARG A 366 14.89 -5.91 32.90
C ARG A 366 13.50 -6.55 32.76
N PRO A 367 12.50 -6.13 33.54
CA PRO A 367 11.15 -6.69 33.47
C PRO A 367 10.54 -6.59 32.06
N LEU A 368 9.73 -7.58 31.69
CA LEU A 368 8.93 -7.56 30.47
C LEU A 368 7.90 -6.43 30.54
N HIS A 369 7.80 -5.63 29.47
CA HIS A 369 6.83 -4.55 29.38
C HIS A 369 5.71 -4.89 28.39
N CYS A 370 4.50 -4.44 28.69
CA CYS A 370 3.28 -4.64 27.94
C CYS A 370 2.85 -3.30 27.32
N LEU A 371 2.45 -3.34 26.05
CA LEU A 371 1.83 -2.20 25.38
C LEU A 371 0.50 -1.86 26.05
N ARG A 372 0.31 -0.60 26.43
CA ARG A 372 -0.87 -0.09 27.13
C ARG A 372 -1.64 0.88 26.25
N SER A 373 -2.91 0.57 26.01
CA SER A 373 -3.85 1.49 25.38
C SER A 373 -4.33 2.53 26.40
N PRO A 374 -4.47 3.81 26.03
CA PRO A 374 -5.18 4.78 26.86
C PRO A 374 -6.70 4.52 26.89
N ARG A 375 -7.22 3.64 26.02
CA ARG A 375 -8.65 3.33 25.84
C ARG A 375 -9.53 4.55 25.55
N SER A 376 -8.93 5.66 25.15
CA SER A 376 -9.58 6.89 24.73
C SER A 376 -8.89 7.40 23.46
N ALA A 377 -9.68 8.02 22.58
CA ALA A 377 -9.19 8.71 21.39
C ALA A 377 -9.05 10.23 21.61
N ASP A 378 -9.21 10.70 22.86
CA ASP A 378 -9.14 12.12 23.19
C ASP A 378 -7.73 12.68 22.94
N PRO A 379 -7.60 13.94 22.49
CA PRO A 379 -6.31 14.59 22.32
C PRO A 379 -5.45 14.55 23.60
N GLY A 380 -4.14 14.33 23.44
CA GLY A 380 -3.19 14.24 24.56
C GLY A 380 -3.19 12.91 25.31
N THR A 381 -3.97 11.92 24.87
CA THR A 381 -3.90 10.54 25.37
C THR A 381 -3.07 9.67 24.43
N TYR A 382 -2.12 8.91 25.00
CA TYR A 382 -1.10 8.21 24.22
C TYR A 382 -0.98 6.75 24.59
N VAL A 383 -0.56 5.96 23.61
CA VAL A 383 -0.09 4.59 23.83
C VAL A 383 1.25 4.66 24.54
N THR A 384 1.41 3.80 25.54
CA THR A 384 2.60 3.72 26.41
C THR A 384 2.98 2.26 26.64
N VAL A 385 4.05 2.00 27.36
CA VAL A 385 4.35 0.67 27.91
C VAL A 385 4.32 0.70 29.43
N VAL A 386 4.01 -0.44 30.05
CA VAL A 386 4.06 -0.62 31.51
C VAL A 386 4.61 -2.01 31.84
N PRO A 387 5.15 -2.26 33.05
CA PRO A 387 5.50 -3.62 33.45
C PRO A 387 4.32 -4.58 33.28
N CYS A 388 4.56 -5.74 32.67
CA CYS A 388 3.51 -6.73 32.46
C CYS A 388 3.05 -7.33 33.81
N PRO A 389 1.74 -7.33 34.12
CA PRO A 389 1.24 -7.97 35.33
C PRO A 389 1.35 -9.50 35.23
N GLY A 390 1.45 -10.15 36.39
CA GLY A 390 1.16 -11.57 36.52
C GLY A 390 -0.36 -11.80 36.61
N GLY A 391 -0.85 -12.95 36.13
CA GLY A 391 -2.25 -13.33 36.26
C GLY A 391 -3.16 -12.82 35.13
N VAL A 392 -4.36 -12.36 35.49
CA VAL A 392 -5.39 -11.92 34.55
C VAL A 392 -4.94 -10.63 33.86
N LEU A 393 -5.01 -10.59 32.53
CA LEU A 393 -4.61 -9.44 31.73
C LEU A 393 -5.68 -8.33 31.80
N PRO A 394 -5.35 -7.13 32.33
CA PRO A 394 -6.22 -5.97 32.30
C PRO A 394 -6.60 -5.59 30.87
N ASP A 395 -7.77 -4.97 30.71
CA ASP A 395 -8.31 -4.62 29.39
C ASP A 395 -7.42 -3.62 28.64
N GLU A 396 -6.80 -2.67 29.33
CA GLU A 396 -5.87 -1.70 28.74
C GLU A 396 -4.58 -2.33 28.19
N LEU A 397 -4.27 -3.57 28.55
CA LEU A 397 -3.14 -4.35 28.04
C LEU A 397 -3.57 -5.43 27.02
N ARG A 398 -4.87 -5.51 26.73
CA ARG A 398 -5.44 -6.50 25.81
C ARG A 398 -5.61 -5.89 24.42
N TRP A 399 -4.92 -6.49 23.47
CA TRP A 399 -4.92 -6.12 22.07
C TRP A 399 -5.37 -7.30 21.22
N THR A 400 -6.12 -7.03 20.16
CA THR A 400 -6.44 -7.97 19.10
C THR A 400 -5.67 -7.59 17.86
N VAL A 401 -4.76 -8.46 17.45
CA VAL A 401 -3.96 -8.29 16.24
C VAL A 401 -4.66 -9.00 15.09
N TYR A 402 -5.02 -8.25 14.07
CA TYR A 402 -5.56 -8.73 12.81
C TYR A 402 -4.43 -8.83 11.79
N ARG A 403 -4.36 -9.94 11.04
CA ARG A 403 -3.50 -10.15 9.87
C ARG A 403 -4.37 -10.11 8.62
N ASP A 404 -4.10 -10.92 7.61
CA ASP A 404 -5.02 -11.07 6.49
C ASP A 404 -6.30 -11.77 6.95
N THR A 405 -7.40 -11.04 6.96
CA THR A 405 -8.74 -11.55 7.29
C THR A 405 -9.56 -11.86 6.03
N GLY A 406 -8.95 -11.76 4.85
CA GLY A 406 -9.63 -11.86 3.55
C GLY A 406 -10.37 -10.59 3.12
N THR A 407 -10.43 -9.55 3.96
CA THR A 407 -10.97 -8.25 3.58
C THR A 407 -9.97 -7.15 3.91
N TYR A 408 -9.66 -6.32 2.91
CA TYR A 408 -8.71 -5.23 3.08
C TYR A 408 -9.06 -4.31 4.24
N GLU A 409 -10.36 -4.02 4.40
CA GLU A 409 -10.85 -3.20 5.49
C GLU A 409 -10.41 -3.76 6.84
N THR A 410 -10.70 -5.02 7.18
CA THR A 410 -10.42 -5.51 8.54
C THR A 410 -9.01 -6.05 8.75
N SER A 411 -8.21 -6.22 7.68
CA SER A 411 -6.88 -6.83 7.75
C SER A 411 -5.79 -5.92 8.35
N PHE A 412 -4.73 -6.50 8.93
CA PHE A 412 -3.50 -5.82 9.39
C PHE A 412 -3.70 -4.68 10.40
N ARG A 413 -4.74 -4.73 11.23
CA ARG A 413 -5.01 -3.74 12.27
C ARG A 413 -4.64 -4.28 13.65
N ILE A 414 -4.37 -3.38 14.58
CA ILE A 414 -4.16 -3.72 16.00
C ILE A 414 -5.23 -2.96 16.79
N ARG A 415 -6.19 -3.68 17.38
CA ARG A 415 -7.35 -3.10 18.07
C ARG A 415 -7.28 -3.34 19.57
N ASP A 416 -7.54 -2.33 20.38
CA ASP A 416 -7.60 -2.47 21.84
C ASP A 416 -8.94 -3.07 22.32
N ALA A 417 -9.07 -3.28 23.63
CA ALA A 417 -10.30 -3.77 24.25
C ALA A 417 -11.48 -2.78 24.24
N ALA A 418 -11.25 -1.50 23.94
CA ALA A 418 -12.30 -0.49 23.76
C ALA A 418 -12.82 -0.43 22.31
N GLY A 419 -12.22 -1.20 21.39
CA GLY A 419 -12.58 -1.21 19.97
C GLY A 419 -11.89 -0.13 19.15
N LEU A 420 -10.87 0.55 19.71
CA LEU A 420 -10.07 1.56 19.03
C LEU A 420 -8.83 0.91 18.39
N CYS A 421 -8.39 1.44 17.26
CA CYS A 421 -7.25 0.93 16.50
C CYS A 421 -5.98 1.75 16.79
N LEU A 422 -4.86 1.05 16.99
CA LEU A 422 -3.52 1.65 17.09
C LEU A 422 -3.20 2.42 15.81
N SER A 423 -2.78 3.67 15.96
CA SER A 423 -2.47 4.57 14.85
C SER A 423 -1.33 5.51 15.24
N PRO A 424 -0.45 5.91 14.31
CA PRO A 424 0.32 7.13 14.44
C PRO A 424 -0.63 8.34 14.45
N THR A 425 -0.18 9.45 15.03
CA THR A 425 -0.70 10.78 14.70
C THR A 425 -0.37 11.11 13.24
N ASP A 426 -1.26 11.82 12.55
CA ASP A 426 -1.03 12.18 11.15
C ASP A 426 -0.03 13.35 11.05
N PRO A 427 1.17 13.15 10.47
CA PRO A 427 2.16 14.21 10.33
C PRO A 427 1.74 15.30 9.33
N LYS A 428 0.69 15.05 8.54
CA LYS A 428 0.13 16.00 7.57
C LYS A 428 -1.12 16.73 8.09
N ALA A 429 -1.51 16.50 9.36
CA ALA A 429 -2.58 17.26 9.97
C ALA A 429 -2.23 18.76 10.03
N ALA A 430 -3.25 19.62 10.10
CA ALA A 430 -3.05 21.07 10.19
C ALA A 430 -2.29 21.51 11.46
N ASP A 431 -2.48 20.77 12.55
CA ASP A 431 -1.73 20.89 13.81
C ASP A 431 -1.24 19.50 14.19
N PRO A 432 -0.10 19.05 13.65
CA PRO A 432 0.35 17.68 13.81
C PRO A 432 0.95 17.47 15.21
N ASP A 433 0.41 16.50 15.94
CA ASP A 433 0.92 16.12 17.25
C ASP A 433 2.16 15.22 17.10
N LEU A 434 3.32 15.87 16.95
CA LEU A 434 4.60 15.25 16.66
C LEU A 434 5.51 15.20 17.90
N TYR A 435 6.52 14.33 17.83
CA TYR A 435 7.62 14.31 18.77
C TYR A 435 8.46 15.59 18.63
N PRO A 436 8.65 16.38 19.71
CA PRO A 436 9.17 17.75 19.60
C PRO A 436 10.69 17.87 19.38
N LEU A 437 11.42 16.75 19.35
CA LEU A 437 12.87 16.80 19.23
C LEU A 437 13.28 17.20 17.80
N HIS A 438 14.13 18.22 17.67
CA HIS A 438 14.79 18.69 16.44
C HIS A 438 13.91 18.92 15.19
N GLY A 439 12.61 19.19 15.39
CA GLY A 439 11.68 19.46 14.29
C GLY A 439 11.43 18.25 13.39
N HIS A 440 11.59 17.04 13.91
CA HIS A 440 11.39 15.82 13.14
C HIS A 440 9.90 15.58 12.83
N ASP A 441 9.62 15.00 11.66
CA ASP A 441 8.28 14.58 11.26
C ASP A 441 7.98 13.18 11.83
N ILE A 442 8.06 13.08 13.16
CA ILE A 442 7.93 11.81 13.90
C ILE A 442 6.62 11.81 14.67
N SER A 443 5.71 10.95 14.23
CA SER A 443 4.40 10.78 14.86
C SER A 443 4.50 10.16 16.24
N LYS A 444 3.59 10.58 17.13
CA LYS A 444 3.30 9.86 18.38
C LYS A 444 2.33 8.72 18.10
N SER A 445 2.31 7.73 18.99
CA SER A 445 1.38 6.59 18.92
C SER A 445 0.13 6.85 19.77
N VAL A 446 -1.03 6.71 19.14
CA VAL A 446 -2.37 6.93 19.72
C VAL A 446 -3.29 5.77 19.38
N VAL A 447 -4.52 5.80 19.90
CA VAL A 447 -5.61 4.96 19.39
C VAL A 447 -6.72 5.86 18.81
N ARG A 448 -7.40 5.38 17.77
CA ARG A 448 -8.47 6.10 17.07
C ARG A 448 -9.64 5.17 16.75
N PRO A 449 -10.86 5.67 16.48
CA PRO A 449 -11.91 4.85 15.90
C PRO A 449 -11.40 4.11 14.67
N CYS A 450 -11.67 2.80 14.58
CA CYS A 450 -11.14 1.99 13.51
C CYS A 450 -11.71 2.40 12.14
N ASP A 451 -10.85 2.57 11.13
CA ASP A 451 -11.21 2.91 9.76
C ASP A 451 -10.32 2.17 8.74
N ALA A 452 -10.71 2.20 7.46
CA ALA A 452 -9.98 1.53 6.37
C ALA A 452 -8.65 2.23 5.99
N GLY A 453 -8.27 3.29 6.70
CA GLY A 453 -7.09 4.10 6.41
C GLY A 453 -5.78 3.35 6.64
N LEU A 454 -4.79 3.72 5.83
CA LEU A 454 -3.44 3.13 5.86
C LEU A 454 -2.70 3.42 7.18
N LEU A 455 -3.02 4.51 7.86
CA LEU A 455 -2.41 4.87 9.14
C LEU A 455 -2.68 3.82 10.22
N GLN A 456 -3.78 3.09 10.14
CA GLN A 456 -4.15 2.07 11.13
C GLN A 456 -3.68 0.66 10.76
N LYS A 457 -2.89 0.54 9.68
CA LYS A 457 -2.36 -0.73 9.18
C LYS A 457 -0.92 -0.94 9.64
N TRP A 458 -0.64 -2.11 10.19
CA TRP A 458 0.64 -2.49 10.77
C TRP A 458 1.10 -3.83 10.21
N ASN A 459 2.35 -3.90 9.73
CA ASN A 459 2.91 -5.07 9.04
C ASN A 459 2.02 -5.58 7.89
N ALA A 460 1.27 -4.69 7.24
CA ALA A 460 0.59 -5.03 6.00
C ALA A 460 1.64 -5.26 4.92
N ASP A 461 1.52 -6.38 4.22
CA ASP A 461 2.32 -6.64 3.04
C ASP A 461 2.06 -5.49 2.03
N PRO A 462 3.12 -4.86 1.49
CA PRO A 462 3.00 -3.77 0.51
C PRO A 462 2.15 -4.14 -0.72
N TYR A 463 1.94 -5.43 -0.96
CA TYR A 463 1.18 -6.00 -2.07
C TYR A 463 -0.23 -6.51 -1.68
N VAL A 464 -0.64 -6.50 -0.41
CA VAL A 464 -1.95 -7.04 0.04
C VAL A 464 -3.12 -6.06 -0.20
N MET A 465 -2.97 -5.14 -1.14
CA MET A 465 -4.11 -4.58 -1.86
C MET A 465 -4.67 -5.67 -2.81
N ALA A 466 -5.13 -6.79 -2.24
CA ALA A 466 -5.71 -7.89 -2.98
C ALA A 466 -7.00 -7.39 -3.65
N ALA A 467 -7.03 -7.46 -4.98
CA ALA A 467 -8.28 -7.30 -5.72
C ALA A 467 -9.29 -8.30 -5.17
N THR A 468 -10.44 -7.82 -4.70
CA THR A 468 -11.62 -8.66 -4.59
C THR A 468 -11.96 -9.19 -5.99
N PRO A 469 -12.44 -10.44 -6.13
CA PRO A 469 -13.15 -10.87 -7.33
C PRO A 469 -14.20 -9.82 -7.69
N LEU A 470 -14.47 -9.62 -8.99
CA LEU A 470 -15.49 -8.68 -9.48
C LEU A 470 -16.76 -8.82 -8.63
N ASP A 471 -17.09 -7.79 -7.84
CA ASP A 471 -18.31 -7.77 -7.02
C ASP A 471 -19.48 -7.39 -7.94
N TYR A 472 -20.23 -8.41 -8.35
CA TYR A 472 -21.41 -8.25 -9.19
C TYR A 472 -22.56 -7.68 -8.36
N ARG A 473 -22.86 -6.39 -8.54
CA ARG A 473 -23.99 -5.73 -7.84
C ARG A 473 -25.19 -5.53 -8.76
N GLY A 474 -25.74 -6.65 -9.24
CA GLY A 474 -27.12 -6.79 -9.74
C GLY A 474 -27.40 -6.24 -11.15
N GLU A 475 -28.28 -6.96 -11.86
CA GLU A 475 -28.96 -6.54 -13.09
C GLU A 475 -30.07 -5.52 -12.78
N ARG A 476 -30.23 -4.48 -13.62
CA ARG A 476 -31.43 -3.61 -13.64
C ARG A 476 -32.13 -3.68 -14.99
#